data_AF-A0A945FGG5-F1
#
_entry.id   AF-A0A945FGG5-F1
#
_cell.length_a   1.000
_cell.length_b   1.000
_cell.length_c   1.000
_cell.angle_alpha   90.00
_cell.angle_beta   90.00
_cell.angle_gamma   90.00
#
_symmetry.space_group_name_H-M   'P 1'
#
loop_
_entity.id
_entity.type
_entity.pdbx_description
1 polymer ?
#
loop_
_entity_poly.entity_id
_entity_poly.type
_entity_poly.pdbx_seq_one_letter_code
_entity_poly.pdbx_strand_id
1 'polypeptide(L)'
;ELKYTKDEIFSIYLNRAFLGSGAYGFEAASQRYFSKSARDVSPAQAAMLAGLLKAPSAANPIRNLDRAQSRGNLIVGLMEDQGYLTQAQAIRAKNNPAKLSQTAADMVGGYFADWVLGSAPEFIIKDANADVIIKTTFDKGAQLAAEGALDSVFQNLKQGSDVQAGIVVMSPNGAVRAMVGGRKTGLAGSFNRATQALRQTGSAFKPMVYAAALENGFQYNSIVTDEPITIEVIDGTYEPQNYSRTFDGEVNLTEALAKSTNTVAIKISEEIGKSRVKAIANDFGIKSNIPLVPSMALGTAESTLLEMTGAYAGILNKGMSSIPFGLSSITIQGDNESLLEHDASNSLRVINENAANQLTFMMKQVIKSGTGLRANLGDRPAAGKTGTTQGARDAWFIGFTADYVVGVWMGYDDNRKLTGVTGGGMPAEIWREVMLRIHENKVLKPIVKNEVKLISELNSKNRTKFINGIFKGLGNKVKESSGSNFILRLQNLFN
;
A
#
# COMPACT_ATOMS: atom_id res chain seq x y z
N GLU A 1 28.13 31.68 18.36
CA GLU A 1 27.88 33.10 18.09
C GLU A 1 29.11 33.98 18.28
N LEU A 2 29.91 33.84 19.34
CA LEU A 2 31.12 34.67 19.56
C LEU A 2 32.26 34.56 18.50
N LYS A 3 32.16 33.65 17.51
CA LYS A 3 33.19 33.43 16.46
C LYS A 3 32.76 33.88 15.05
N TYR A 4 31.53 34.33 14.87
CA TYR A 4 30.98 34.73 13.57
C TYR A 4 30.27 36.08 13.69
N THR A 5 30.39 36.90 12.66
CA THR A 5 29.63 38.15 12.51
C THR A 5 28.14 37.84 12.32
N LYS A 6 27.29 38.86 12.56
CA LYS A 6 25.84 38.74 12.38
C LYS A 6 25.49 38.35 10.94
N ASP A 7 26.22 38.88 9.96
CA ASP A 7 25.98 38.60 8.55
C ASP A 7 26.40 37.17 8.19
N GLU A 8 27.49 36.64 8.76
CA GLU A 8 27.88 35.24 8.58
C GLU A 8 26.85 34.29 9.20
N ILE A 9 26.37 34.58 10.42
CA ILE A 9 25.31 33.78 11.06
C ILE A 9 24.04 33.79 10.21
N PHE A 10 23.65 34.96 9.71
CA PHE A 10 22.47 35.10 8.87
C PHE A 10 22.65 34.37 7.53
N SER A 11 23.83 34.44 6.92
CA SER A 11 24.15 33.75 5.67
C SER A 11 24.13 32.22 5.83
N ILE A 12 24.67 31.71 6.94
CA ILE A 12 24.58 30.27 7.28
C ILE A 12 23.11 29.87 7.45
N TYR A 13 22.32 30.67 8.16
CA TYR A 13 20.89 30.41 8.36
C TYR A 13 20.12 30.39 7.03
N LEU A 14 20.32 31.40 6.17
CA LEU A 14 19.67 31.49 4.87
C LEU A 14 20.00 30.32 3.94
N ASN A 15 21.16 29.68 4.11
CA ASN A 15 21.55 28.50 3.32
C ASN A 15 21.12 27.16 3.94
N ARG A 16 20.69 27.13 5.21
CA ARG A 16 20.34 25.89 5.93
C ARG A 16 18.88 25.76 6.30
N ALA A 17 18.12 26.85 6.33
CA ALA A 17 16.72 26.82 6.77
C ALA A 17 15.87 25.90 5.88
N PHE A 18 15.13 24.98 6.50
CA PHE A 18 14.20 24.12 5.77
C PHE A 18 12.95 24.90 5.37
N LEU A 19 12.68 24.98 4.07
CA LEU A 19 11.58 25.77 3.50
C LEU A 19 10.49 24.89 2.86
N GLY A 20 10.56 23.57 3.04
CA GLY A 20 9.56 22.63 2.56
C GLY A 20 9.90 22.02 1.20
N SER A 21 9.20 20.94 0.86
CA SER A 21 9.45 20.15 -0.36
C SER A 21 10.93 19.77 -0.56
N GLY A 22 11.69 19.46 0.50
CA GLY A 22 13.11 19.12 0.37
C GLY A 22 14.03 20.30 -0.01
N ALA A 23 13.53 21.54 -0.03
CA ALA A 23 14.37 22.72 -0.21
C ALA A 23 14.99 23.16 1.13
N TYR A 24 16.33 23.13 1.18
CA TYR A 24 17.12 23.69 2.28
C TYR A 24 17.83 24.95 1.78
N GLY A 25 17.55 26.06 2.43
CA GLY A 25 18.04 27.37 2.06
C GLY A 25 17.17 28.12 1.04
N PHE A 26 17.28 29.45 1.07
CA PHE A 26 16.41 30.35 0.30
C PHE A 26 16.66 30.29 -1.20
N GLU A 27 17.90 30.07 -1.65
CA GLU A 27 18.21 29.87 -3.08
C GLU A 27 17.53 28.61 -3.60
N ALA A 28 17.74 27.47 -2.93
CA ALA A 28 17.09 26.21 -3.31
C ALA A 28 15.57 26.31 -3.32
N ALA A 29 14.98 27.00 -2.33
CA ALA A 29 13.54 27.21 -2.26
C ALA A 29 13.03 28.14 -3.37
N SER A 30 13.76 29.22 -3.68
CA SER A 30 13.42 30.13 -4.78
C SER A 30 13.44 29.41 -6.13
N GLN A 31 14.50 28.64 -6.39
CA GLN A 31 14.59 27.81 -7.60
C GLN A 31 13.45 26.79 -7.65
N ARG A 32 13.15 26.17 -6.51
CA ARG A 32 12.11 25.16 -6.41
C ARG A 32 10.71 25.70 -6.68
N TYR A 33 10.34 26.84 -6.11
CA TYR A 33 8.98 27.36 -6.19
C TYR A 33 8.76 28.31 -7.36
N PHE A 34 9.80 29.04 -7.77
CA PHE A 34 9.68 30.13 -8.74
C PHE A 34 10.59 29.96 -9.95
N SER A 35 11.50 28.98 -9.95
CA SER A 35 12.51 28.78 -11.01
C SER A 35 13.32 30.04 -11.28
N LYS A 36 13.72 30.72 -10.19
CA LYS A 36 14.45 31.98 -10.17
C LYS A 36 15.48 31.98 -9.05
N SER A 37 16.55 32.77 -9.20
CA SER A 37 17.46 33.02 -8.09
C SER A 37 16.76 33.76 -6.96
N ALA A 38 17.16 33.48 -5.72
CA ALA A 38 16.69 34.22 -4.54
C ALA A 38 17.04 35.71 -4.59
N ARG A 39 17.97 36.12 -5.46
CA ARG A 39 18.29 37.54 -5.72
C ARG A 39 17.23 38.25 -6.55
N ASP A 40 16.44 37.50 -7.33
CA ASP A 40 15.51 38.01 -8.34
C ASP A 40 14.03 37.86 -7.93
N VAL A 41 13.77 37.44 -6.68
CA VAL A 41 12.41 37.26 -6.17
C VAL A 41 11.73 38.60 -5.91
N SER A 42 10.44 38.69 -6.24
CA SER A 42 9.63 39.86 -5.92
C SER A 42 9.34 39.96 -4.42
N PRO A 43 8.91 41.12 -3.89
CA PRO A 43 8.52 41.25 -2.49
C PRO A 43 7.45 40.23 -2.05
N ALA A 44 6.49 39.91 -2.93
CA ALA A 44 5.48 38.90 -2.65
C ALA A 44 6.08 37.48 -2.56
N GLN A 45 7.05 37.16 -3.41
CA GLN A 45 7.76 35.88 -3.41
C GLN A 45 8.69 35.75 -2.18
N ALA A 46 9.45 36.80 -1.87
CA ALA A 46 10.31 36.85 -0.69
C ALA A 46 9.49 36.70 0.61
N ALA A 47 8.36 37.41 0.70
CA ALA A 47 7.44 37.31 1.82
C ALA A 47 6.81 35.92 1.96
N MET A 48 6.48 35.27 0.83
CA MET A 48 6.03 33.87 0.83
C MET A 48 7.12 32.95 1.40
N LEU A 49 8.36 33.02 0.90
CA LEU A 49 9.48 32.20 1.38
C LEU A 49 9.75 32.41 2.88
N ALA A 50 9.80 33.66 3.33
CA ALA A 50 9.96 33.98 4.75
C ALA A 50 8.81 33.41 5.60
N GLY A 51 7.59 33.40 5.06
CA GLY A 51 6.42 32.80 5.70
C GLY A 51 6.50 31.28 5.89
N LEU A 52 7.28 30.58 5.05
CA LEU A 52 7.48 29.15 5.16
C LEU A 52 8.27 28.77 6.41
N LEU A 53 9.18 29.61 6.91
CA LEU A 53 9.98 29.32 8.10
C LEU A 53 9.15 28.89 9.32
N LYS A 54 7.96 29.48 9.50
CA LYS A 54 7.07 29.14 10.63
C LYS A 54 6.41 27.78 10.47
N ALA A 55 6.09 27.39 9.24
CA ALA A 55 5.36 26.15 8.96
C ALA A 55 5.67 25.64 7.54
N PRO A 56 6.88 25.13 7.27
CA PRO A 56 7.36 24.85 5.91
C PRO A 56 6.50 23.81 5.20
N SER A 57 6.00 22.84 5.97
CA SER A 57 5.10 21.79 5.51
C SER A 57 3.65 22.31 5.41
N ALA A 58 3.14 23.03 6.42
CA ALA A 58 1.73 23.41 6.46
C ALA A 58 1.36 24.55 5.47
N ALA A 59 2.30 25.46 5.20
CA ALA A 59 2.14 26.59 4.28
C ALA A 59 2.80 26.34 2.92
N ASN A 60 3.13 25.08 2.59
CA ASN A 60 3.82 24.75 1.35
C ASN A 60 3.03 25.22 0.12
N PRO A 61 3.63 26.04 -0.77
CA PRO A 61 2.91 26.64 -1.89
C PRO A 61 2.46 25.63 -2.95
N ILE A 62 3.18 24.51 -3.13
CA ILE A 62 2.83 23.44 -4.09
C ILE A 62 1.50 22.78 -3.71
N ARG A 63 1.22 22.66 -2.41
CA ARG A 63 0.01 22.02 -1.91
C ARG A 63 -1.14 22.99 -1.72
N ASN A 64 -0.87 24.18 -1.20
CA ASN A 64 -1.90 25.16 -0.88
C ASN A 64 -1.37 26.57 -1.12
N LEU A 65 -1.43 26.95 -2.40
CA LEU A 65 -0.96 28.25 -2.86
C LEU A 65 -1.71 29.40 -2.15
N ASP A 66 -3.03 29.28 -1.97
CA ASP A 66 -3.85 30.32 -1.33
C ASP A 66 -3.42 30.61 0.10
N ARG A 67 -3.12 29.56 0.89
CA ARG A 67 -2.62 29.69 2.26
C ARG A 67 -1.22 30.30 2.28
N ALA A 68 -0.35 29.89 1.37
CA ALA A 68 0.98 30.45 1.23
C ALA A 68 0.93 31.95 0.84
N GLN A 69 0.05 32.31 -0.10
CA GLN A 69 -0.18 33.69 -0.52
C GLN A 69 -0.78 34.53 0.61
N SER A 70 -1.77 34.00 1.34
CA SER A 70 -2.37 34.69 2.49
C SER A 70 -1.32 34.98 3.56
N ARG A 71 -0.44 34.02 3.86
CA ARG A 71 0.67 34.21 4.80
C ARG A 71 1.70 35.22 4.27
N GLY A 72 2.03 35.16 2.98
CA GLY A 72 2.90 36.13 2.32
C GLY A 72 2.35 37.54 2.40
N ASN A 73 1.05 37.73 2.12
CA ASN A 73 0.39 39.04 2.19
C ASN A 73 0.41 39.66 3.58
N LEU A 74 0.26 38.85 4.63
CA LEU A 74 0.45 39.31 6.01
C LEU A 74 1.89 39.84 6.23
N ILE A 75 2.90 39.13 5.73
CA ILE A 75 4.30 39.53 5.85
C ILE A 75 4.59 40.79 5.03
N VAL A 76 4.02 40.94 3.83
CA VAL A 76 4.11 42.19 3.05
C VAL A 76 3.56 43.38 3.85
N GLY A 77 2.45 43.22 4.57
CA GLY A 77 1.93 44.25 5.47
C GLY A 77 2.90 44.61 6.59
N LEU A 78 3.50 43.61 7.24
CA LEU A 78 4.51 43.86 8.27
C LEU A 78 5.76 44.56 7.72
N MET A 79 6.16 44.25 6.48
CA MET A 79 7.29 44.92 5.82
C MET A 79 6.97 46.39 5.50
N GLU A 80 5.73 46.70 5.16
CA GLU A 80 5.23 48.08 4.99
C GLU A 80 5.29 48.84 6.31
N ASP A 81 4.70 48.28 7.37
CA ASP A 81 4.64 48.89 8.71
C ASP A 81 6.03 49.18 9.30
N GLN A 82 7.03 48.35 8.95
CA GLN A 82 8.41 48.46 9.42
C GLN A 82 9.30 49.30 8.48
N GLY A 83 8.75 49.83 7.38
CA GLY A 83 9.49 50.68 6.44
C GLY A 83 10.44 49.94 5.49
N TYR A 84 10.37 48.60 5.41
CA TYR A 84 11.10 47.81 4.41
C TYR A 84 10.49 47.93 3.01
N LEU A 85 9.21 48.27 2.91
CA LEU A 85 8.52 48.57 1.65
C LEU A 85 7.79 49.90 1.77
N THR A 86 7.76 50.67 0.68
CA THR A 86 6.84 51.80 0.58
C THR A 86 5.40 51.30 0.40
N GLN A 87 4.41 52.13 0.75
CA GLN A 87 2.99 51.81 0.54
C GLN A 87 2.69 51.38 -0.90
N ALA A 88 3.29 52.06 -1.90
CA ALA A 88 3.12 51.71 -3.30
C ALA A 88 3.70 50.32 -3.65
N GLN A 89 4.85 49.95 -3.07
CA GLN A 89 5.45 48.63 -3.25
C GLN A 89 4.62 47.54 -2.57
N ALA A 90 4.11 47.80 -1.36
CA ALA A 90 3.28 46.87 -0.62
C ALA A 90 1.93 46.60 -1.33
N ILE A 91 1.27 47.64 -1.84
CA ILE A 91 0.05 47.52 -2.67
C ILE A 91 0.35 46.71 -3.93
N ARG A 92 1.45 47.00 -4.64
CA ARG A 92 1.84 46.25 -5.84
C ARG A 92 2.04 44.77 -5.53
N ALA A 93 2.72 44.44 -4.43
CA ALA A 93 2.96 43.07 -4.01
C ALA A 93 1.66 42.33 -3.62
N LYS A 94 0.76 42.99 -2.88
CA LYS A 94 -0.55 42.43 -2.51
C LYS A 94 -1.45 42.18 -3.75
N ASN A 95 -1.39 43.06 -4.75
CA ASN A 95 -2.15 42.92 -6.01
C ASN A 95 -1.52 41.92 -7.01
N ASN A 96 -0.24 41.57 -6.83
CA ASN A 96 0.48 40.60 -7.66
C ASN A 96 1.05 39.50 -6.77
N PRO A 97 0.20 38.64 -6.18
CA PRO A 97 0.65 37.62 -5.25
C PRO A 97 1.58 36.62 -5.94
N ALA A 98 2.48 36.02 -5.15
CA ALA A 98 3.43 35.05 -5.67
C ALA A 98 2.72 33.85 -6.31
N LYS A 99 3.12 33.54 -7.54
CA LYS A 99 2.67 32.36 -8.30
C LYS A 99 3.81 31.37 -8.39
N LEU A 100 3.48 30.09 -8.38
CA LEU A 100 4.44 29.02 -8.64
C LEU A 100 4.91 29.08 -10.11
N SER A 101 6.14 28.62 -10.36
CA SER A 101 6.53 28.25 -11.72
C SER A 101 5.70 27.05 -12.18
N GLN A 102 5.57 26.87 -13.50
CA GLN A 102 4.86 25.73 -14.06
C GLN A 102 5.44 24.41 -13.54
N THR A 103 6.77 24.29 -13.51
CA THR A 103 7.49 23.14 -12.96
C THR A 103 7.17 22.87 -11.50
N ALA A 104 7.03 23.92 -10.67
CA ALA A 104 6.69 23.80 -9.26
C ALA A 104 5.22 23.41 -9.04
N ALA A 105 4.31 23.99 -9.85
CA ALA A 105 2.90 23.65 -9.83
C ALA A 105 2.64 22.20 -10.24
N ASP A 106 3.44 21.67 -11.15
CA ASP A 106 3.31 20.31 -11.70
C ASP A 106 4.02 19.23 -10.85
N MET A 107 4.56 19.59 -9.69
CA MET A 107 5.41 18.74 -8.86
C MET A 107 4.58 17.88 -7.89
N VAL A 108 4.66 16.56 -8.06
CA VAL A 108 3.94 15.54 -7.26
C VAL A 108 4.90 14.53 -6.64
N GLY A 109 4.41 13.69 -5.72
CA GLY A 109 5.20 12.58 -5.18
C GLY A 109 6.14 12.93 -4.02
N GLY A 110 5.82 13.95 -3.22
CA GLY A 110 6.66 14.36 -2.07
C GLY A 110 7.02 13.20 -1.10
N TYR A 111 6.06 12.33 -0.78
CA TYR A 111 6.31 11.16 0.07
C TYR A 111 7.30 10.16 -0.55
N PHE A 112 7.23 9.97 -1.88
CA PHE A 112 8.15 9.11 -2.60
C PHE A 112 9.57 9.69 -2.57
N ALA A 113 9.70 10.99 -2.86
CA ALA A 113 10.98 11.68 -2.83
C ALA A 113 11.64 11.62 -1.44
N ASP A 114 10.88 11.91 -0.38
CA ASP A 114 11.35 11.81 1.00
C ASP A 114 11.80 10.38 1.36
N TRP A 115 11.05 9.37 0.93
CA TRP A 115 11.41 7.98 1.17
C TRP A 115 12.70 7.59 0.44
N VAL A 116 12.83 7.96 -0.84
CA VAL A 116 14.06 7.70 -1.61
C VAL A 116 15.25 8.40 -0.98
N LEU A 117 15.12 9.68 -0.62
CA LEU A 117 16.16 10.43 0.05
C LEU A 117 16.52 9.81 1.41
N GLY A 118 15.54 9.39 2.20
CA GLY A 118 15.77 8.69 3.46
C GLY A 118 16.43 7.30 3.30
N SER A 119 16.34 6.70 2.11
CA SER A 119 16.97 5.41 1.79
C SER A 119 18.37 5.55 1.15
N ALA A 120 18.75 6.75 0.70
CA ALA A 120 20.06 6.96 0.10
C ALA A 120 21.17 6.91 1.17
N PRO A 121 22.37 6.40 0.84
CA PRO A 121 23.47 6.30 1.80
C PRO A 121 23.82 7.66 2.43
N GLU A 122 24.04 7.70 3.76
CA GLU A 122 24.26 8.96 4.48
C GLU A 122 25.42 9.79 3.91
N PHE A 123 26.51 9.16 3.47
CA PHE A 123 27.67 9.85 2.91
C PHE A 123 27.35 10.63 1.63
N ILE A 124 26.31 10.23 0.89
CA ILE A 124 25.84 10.94 -0.31
C ILE A 124 25.00 12.17 0.07
N ILE A 125 24.34 12.14 1.24
CA ILE A 125 23.44 13.21 1.67
C ILE A 125 24.17 14.24 2.54
N LYS A 126 25.11 13.81 3.39
CA LYS A 126 25.76 14.65 4.42
C LYS A 126 27.16 15.11 4.02
N ASP A 127 27.91 14.29 3.30
CA ASP A 127 29.35 14.47 3.06
C ASP A 127 29.71 14.69 1.58
N ALA A 128 28.70 14.81 0.71
CA ALA A 128 28.92 15.05 -0.70
C ALA A 128 29.48 16.46 -0.93
N ASN A 129 30.75 16.54 -1.34
CA ASN A 129 31.40 17.76 -1.83
C ASN A 129 31.05 18.06 -3.31
N ALA A 130 30.10 17.32 -3.89
CA ALA A 130 29.71 17.42 -5.28
C ALA A 130 28.19 17.26 -5.42
N ASP A 131 27.61 17.95 -6.39
CA ASP A 131 26.20 17.78 -6.73
C ASP A 131 25.97 16.37 -7.30
N VAL A 132 24.91 15.69 -6.83
CA VAL A 132 24.57 14.33 -7.26
C VAL A 132 23.21 14.28 -7.94
N ILE A 133 23.12 13.46 -8.99
CA ILE A 133 21.89 13.19 -9.74
C ILE A 133 21.38 11.81 -9.30
N ILE A 134 20.20 11.79 -8.67
CA ILE A 134 19.53 10.56 -8.25
C ILE A 134 18.46 10.20 -9.28
N LYS A 135 18.65 9.09 -9.99
CA LYS A 135 17.63 8.51 -10.86
C LYS A 135 16.75 7.58 -10.04
N THR A 136 15.43 7.71 -10.19
CA THR A 136 14.45 6.96 -9.39
C THR A 136 13.53 6.10 -10.26
N THR A 137 12.70 5.29 -9.62
CA THR A 137 11.65 4.48 -10.26
C THR A 137 10.32 5.22 -10.42
N PHE A 138 10.26 6.48 -9.99
CA PHE A 138 9.06 7.30 -9.94
C PHE A 138 8.35 7.37 -11.28
N ASP A 139 7.03 7.18 -11.25
CA ASP A 139 6.14 7.31 -12.40
C ASP A 139 5.11 8.39 -12.07
N LYS A 140 5.24 9.55 -12.73
CA LYS A 140 4.35 10.69 -12.52
C LYS A 140 2.89 10.35 -12.86
N GLY A 141 2.65 9.55 -13.91
CA GLY A 141 1.31 9.13 -14.30
C GLY A 141 0.66 8.23 -13.24
N ALA A 142 1.43 7.26 -12.73
CA ALA A 142 0.96 6.40 -11.64
C ALA A 142 0.71 7.21 -10.35
N GLN A 143 1.53 8.22 -10.05
CA GLN A 143 1.34 9.08 -8.89
C GLN A 143 0.05 9.89 -8.99
N LEU A 144 -0.18 10.57 -10.12
CA LEU A 144 -1.40 11.35 -10.35
C LEU A 144 -2.65 10.45 -10.32
N ALA A 145 -2.56 9.23 -10.87
CA ALA A 145 -3.62 8.25 -10.80
C ALA A 145 -3.93 7.83 -9.35
N ALA A 146 -2.89 7.60 -8.53
CA ALA A 146 -3.04 7.25 -7.12
C ALA A 146 -3.67 8.37 -6.29
N GLU A 147 -3.19 9.61 -6.46
CA GLU A 147 -3.72 10.78 -5.76
C GLU A 147 -5.15 11.08 -6.20
N GLY A 148 -5.43 11.08 -7.51
CA GLY A 148 -6.77 11.33 -8.03
C GLY A 148 -7.80 10.26 -7.65
N ALA A 149 -7.39 8.99 -7.54
CA ALA A 149 -8.25 7.92 -7.04
C ALA A 149 -8.59 8.13 -5.56
N LEU A 150 -7.59 8.49 -4.74
CA LEU A 150 -7.81 8.78 -3.33
C LEU A 150 -8.80 9.94 -3.16
N ASP A 151 -8.56 11.05 -3.86
CA ASP A 151 -9.42 12.24 -3.80
C ASP A 151 -10.85 11.92 -4.22
N SER A 152 -11.03 11.17 -5.31
CA SER A 152 -12.35 10.78 -5.81
C SER A 152 -13.14 9.96 -4.80
N VAL A 153 -12.53 8.98 -4.14
CA VAL A 153 -13.23 8.17 -3.12
C VAL A 153 -13.46 8.99 -1.86
N PHE A 154 -12.52 9.87 -1.50
CA PHE A 154 -12.59 10.65 -0.28
C PHE A 154 -13.64 11.77 -0.31
N GLN A 155 -14.15 12.14 -1.50
CA GLN A 155 -15.33 13.00 -1.63
C GLN A 155 -16.58 12.39 -0.95
N ASN A 156 -16.64 11.06 -0.81
CA ASN A 156 -17.76 10.35 -0.19
C ASN A 156 -17.60 10.20 1.34
N LEU A 157 -16.54 10.74 1.94
CA LEU A 157 -16.35 10.68 3.39
C LEU A 157 -17.36 11.57 4.12
N LYS A 158 -17.77 11.12 5.32
CA LYS A 158 -18.55 11.95 6.23
C LYS A 158 -17.81 13.26 6.53
N GLN A 159 -18.54 14.37 6.51
CA GLN A 159 -18.01 15.69 6.85
C GLN A 159 -17.33 15.65 8.22
N GLY A 160 -16.13 16.22 8.32
CA GLY A 160 -15.34 16.23 9.55
C GLY A 160 -14.52 14.97 9.84
N SER A 161 -14.64 13.91 9.02
CA SER A 161 -13.74 12.75 9.15
C SER A 161 -12.29 13.16 8.89
N ASP A 162 -11.37 12.71 9.75
CA ASP A 162 -9.92 12.93 9.66
C ASP A 162 -9.14 11.64 9.33
N VAL A 163 -9.86 10.59 8.88
CA VAL A 163 -9.29 9.28 8.51
C VAL A 163 -8.15 9.45 7.51
N GLN A 164 -7.12 8.62 7.68
CA GLN A 164 -5.93 8.61 6.83
C GLN A 164 -5.95 7.42 5.89
N ALA A 165 -5.17 7.53 4.83
CA ALA A 165 -4.88 6.44 3.91
C ALA A 165 -3.42 6.42 3.50
N GLY A 166 -2.96 5.26 3.06
CA GLY A 166 -1.69 5.07 2.38
C GLY A 166 -1.91 4.30 1.09
N ILE A 167 -1.16 4.63 0.04
CA ILE A 167 -1.17 3.92 -1.24
C ILE A 167 0.27 3.67 -1.67
N VAL A 168 0.58 2.44 -2.08
CA VAL A 168 1.83 2.09 -2.76
C VAL A 168 1.46 1.46 -4.09
N VAL A 169 2.01 1.99 -5.19
CA VAL A 169 1.94 1.38 -6.53
C VAL A 169 3.32 0.86 -6.85
N MET A 170 3.42 -0.42 -7.22
CA MET A 170 4.70 -1.09 -7.42
C MET A 170 4.66 -1.99 -8.66
N SER A 171 5.79 -2.11 -9.36
CA SER A 171 5.98 -3.14 -10.38
C SER A 171 6.29 -4.50 -9.72
N PRO A 172 6.10 -5.64 -10.43
CA PRO A 172 6.31 -6.97 -9.85
C PRO A 172 7.73 -7.21 -9.36
N ASN A 173 8.72 -6.52 -9.93
CA ASN A 173 10.13 -6.62 -9.55
C ASN A 173 10.50 -5.80 -8.28
N GLY A 174 9.55 -5.11 -7.65
CA GLY A 174 9.80 -4.28 -6.47
C GLY A 174 10.02 -2.79 -6.77
N ALA A 175 10.03 -2.36 -8.03
CA ALA A 175 10.17 -0.93 -8.36
C ALA A 175 8.92 -0.15 -7.91
N VAL A 176 9.06 0.73 -6.92
CA VAL A 176 7.95 1.57 -6.44
C VAL A 176 7.71 2.69 -7.43
N ARG A 177 6.50 2.75 -7.99
CA ARG A 177 6.12 3.69 -9.05
C ARG A 177 5.44 4.93 -8.51
N ALA A 178 4.63 4.77 -7.47
CA ALA A 178 3.96 5.85 -6.78
C ALA A 178 3.80 5.54 -5.30
N MET A 179 3.76 6.59 -4.49
CA MET A 179 3.61 6.50 -3.04
C MET A 179 2.78 7.67 -2.50
N VAL A 180 1.74 7.33 -1.76
CA VAL A 180 0.91 8.27 -1.00
C VAL A 180 0.99 7.88 0.47
N GLY A 181 1.58 8.74 1.30
CA GLY A 181 1.80 8.51 2.73
C GLY A 181 0.72 9.07 3.66
N GLY A 182 -0.34 9.67 3.11
CA GLY A 182 -1.40 10.30 3.89
C GLY A 182 -2.44 11.00 3.03
N ARG A 183 -3.58 11.35 3.64
CA ARG A 183 -4.67 12.08 2.97
C ARG A 183 -4.25 13.44 2.42
N LYS A 184 -3.31 14.09 3.11
CA LYS A 184 -2.72 15.36 2.65
C LYS A 184 -1.41 15.03 1.92
N THR A 185 -1.47 15.06 0.61
CA THR A 185 -0.33 14.89 -0.31
C THR A 185 0.59 16.12 -0.28
N GLY A 186 1.85 15.96 -0.69
CA GLY A 186 2.78 17.10 -0.88
C GLY A 186 3.49 17.66 0.36
N LEU A 187 3.49 16.94 1.49
CA LEU A 187 4.20 17.35 2.69
C LEU A 187 5.59 16.70 2.77
N ALA A 188 6.65 17.40 2.37
CA ALA A 188 7.98 16.93 2.72
C ALA A 188 8.19 16.97 4.25
N GLY A 189 8.79 15.91 4.80
CA GLY A 189 9.05 15.70 6.23
C GLY A 189 7.81 15.31 7.05
N SER A 190 6.69 14.96 6.42
CA SER A 190 5.52 14.44 7.16
C SER A 190 5.55 12.94 7.30
N PHE A 191 4.91 12.47 8.38
CA PHE A 191 4.78 11.04 8.68
C PHE A 191 4.22 10.27 7.48
N ASN A 192 5.05 9.41 6.91
CA ASN A 192 4.75 8.63 5.72
C ASN A 192 4.14 7.29 6.12
N ARG A 193 2.80 7.19 6.09
CA ARG A 193 2.09 5.97 6.51
C ARG A 193 2.34 4.78 5.60
N ALA A 194 2.85 4.99 4.38
CA ALA A 194 3.21 3.89 3.50
C ALA A 194 4.44 3.12 4.02
N THR A 195 5.36 3.81 4.71
CA THR A 195 6.69 3.27 5.08
C THR A 195 7.00 3.29 6.56
N GLN A 196 6.29 4.12 7.35
CA GLN A 196 6.58 4.34 8.77
C GLN A 196 5.46 3.87 9.70
N ALA A 197 4.23 3.69 9.20
CA ALA A 197 3.12 3.24 10.02
C ALA A 197 3.13 1.72 10.15
N LEU A 198 3.56 1.24 11.33
CA LEU A 198 3.34 -0.14 11.75
C LEU A 198 1.88 -0.32 12.14
N ARG A 199 1.18 -1.19 11.42
CA ARG A 199 -0.27 -1.41 11.58
C ARG A 199 -0.59 -2.88 11.48
N GLN A 200 -1.58 -3.33 12.25
CA GLN A 200 -2.04 -4.71 12.19
C GLN A 200 -2.58 -5.01 10.78
N THR A 201 -2.06 -6.06 10.15
CA THR A 201 -2.38 -6.38 8.75
C THR A 201 -3.76 -7.05 8.61
N GLY A 202 -4.23 -7.68 9.68
CA GLY A 202 -5.45 -8.48 9.68
C GLY A 202 -5.42 -9.56 8.59
N SER A 203 -6.59 -9.84 8.00
CA SER A 203 -6.73 -10.88 6.97
C SER A 203 -5.91 -10.67 5.69
N ALA A 204 -5.25 -9.52 5.50
CA ALA A 204 -4.29 -9.32 4.40
C ALA A 204 -3.01 -10.16 4.58
N PHE A 205 -2.75 -10.72 5.77
CA PHE A 205 -1.64 -11.65 6.01
C PHE A 205 -1.93 -13.08 5.52
N LYS A 206 -3.20 -13.48 5.39
CA LYS A 206 -3.59 -14.86 5.06
C LYS A 206 -2.89 -15.41 3.81
N PRO A 207 -2.66 -14.66 2.72
CA PRO A 207 -1.90 -15.19 1.59
C PRO A 207 -0.52 -15.75 1.96
N MET A 208 0.14 -15.26 3.02
CA MET A 208 1.41 -15.85 3.50
C MET A 208 1.20 -17.24 4.11
N VAL A 209 0.12 -17.42 4.89
CA VAL A 209 -0.29 -18.71 5.45
C VAL A 209 -0.61 -19.71 4.34
N TYR A 210 -1.35 -19.27 3.33
CA TYR A 210 -1.75 -20.12 2.20
C TYR A 210 -0.59 -20.38 1.22
N ALA A 211 0.33 -19.43 1.05
CA ALA A 211 1.59 -19.66 0.35
C ALA A 211 2.39 -20.79 1.02
N ALA A 212 2.49 -20.75 2.34
CA ALA A 212 3.10 -21.84 3.10
C ALA A 212 2.38 -23.17 2.87
N ALA A 213 1.05 -23.20 2.86
CA ALA A 213 0.29 -24.42 2.59
C ALA A 213 0.62 -25.01 1.22
N LEU A 214 0.56 -24.19 0.18
CA LEU A 214 0.80 -24.61 -1.19
C LEU A 214 2.24 -25.08 -1.41
N GLU A 215 3.21 -24.43 -0.75
CA GLU A 215 4.61 -24.87 -0.77
C GLU A 215 4.81 -26.21 -0.05
N ASN A 216 3.98 -26.53 0.95
CA ASN A 216 4.03 -27.80 1.70
C ASN A 216 3.08 -28.87 1.12
N GLY A 217 2.70 -28.75 -0.15
CA GLY A 217 2.00 -29.80 -0.88
C GLY A 217 0.48 -29.68 -0.90
N PHE A 218 -0.13 -28.75 -0.16
CA PHE A 218 -1.55 -28.45 -0.36
C PHE A 218 -1.78 -27.95 -1.79
N GLN A 219 -3.00 -28.17 -2.28
CA GLN A 219 -3.43 -27.66 -3.57
C GLN A 219 -4.59 -26.68 -3.37
N TYR A 220 -4.79 -25.79 -4.33
CA TYR A 220 -5.91 -24.83 -4.33
C TYR A 220 -7.29 -25.48 -4.12
N ASN A 221 -7.43 -26.76 -4.48
CA ASN A 221 -8.64 -27.56 -4.33
C ASN A 221 -8.58 -28.57 -3.15
N SER A 222 -7.56 -28.52 -2.29
CA SER A 222 -7.48 -29.33 -1.06
C SER A 222 -8.69 -29.03 -0.18
N ILE A 223 -9.29 -30.08 0.37
CA ILE A 223 -10.44 -29.98 1.26
C ILE A 223 -9.94 -29.77 2.68
N VAL A 224 -10.54 -28.81 3.38
CA VAL A 224 -10.27 -28.44 4.76
C VAL A 224 -11.60 -28.22 5.47
N THR A 225 -11.62 -28.33 6.80
CA THR A 225 -12.85 -28.21 7.58
C THR A 225 -12.91 -26.91 8.36
N ASP A 226 -13.88 -26.07 8.03
CA ASP A 226 -14.32 -24.91 8.79
C ASP A 226 -15.29 -25.35 9.89
N GLU A 227 -14.82 -25.33 11.13
CA GLU A 227 -15.54 -25.71 12.34
C GLU A 227 -14.85 -25.01 13.53
N PRO A 228 -15.49 -24.95 14.72
CA PRO A 228 -14.87 -24.43 15.93
C PRO A 228 -13.51 -25.08 16.21
N ILE A 229 -12.57 -24.28 16.71
CA ILE A 229 -11.25 -24.75 17.13
C ILE A 229 -10.91 -24.09 18.46
N THR A 230 -10.38 -24.89 19.38
CA THR A 230 -9.82 -24.44 20.65
C THR A 230 -8.34 -24.81 20.67
N ILE A 231 -7.49 -23.84 20.99
CA ILE A 231 -6.03 -24.00 21.03
C ILE A 231 -5.56 -23.67 22.43
N GLU A 232 -4.80 -24.58 23.04
CA GLU A 232 -4.14 -24.31 24.32
C GLU A 232 -3.00 -23.30 24.12
N VAL A 233 -2.99 -22.27 24.96
CA VAL A 233 -1.96 -21.23 25.00
C VAL A 233 -1.47 -21.06 26.45
N ILE A 234 -0.33 -20.39 26.64
CA ILE A 234 0.32 -20.26 27.97
C ILE A 234 -0.67 -19.75 29.03
N ASP A 235 -1.52 -18.80 28.67
CA ASP A 235 -2.45 -18.13 29.61
C ASP A 235 -3.91 -18.63 29.50
N GLY A 236 -4.14 -19.83 28.95
CA GLY A 236 -5.48 -20.43 28.87
C GLY A 236 -5.82 -21.03 27.51
N THR A 237 -7.03 -20.79 27.01
CA THR A 237 -7.48 -21.28 25.71
C THR A 237 -7.77 -20.14 24.74
N TYR A 238 -7.46 -20.37 23.47
CA TYR A 238 -7.75 -19.45 22.37
C TYR A 238 -8.78 -20.06 21.43
N GLU A 239 -9.94 -19.38 21.31
CA GLU A 239 -11.09 -19.82 20.50
C GLU A 239 -11.42 -18.78 19.42
N PRO A 240 -10.74 -18.81 18.27
CA PRO A 240 -10.99 -17.87 17.19
C PRO A 240 -12.38 -18.08 16.57
N GLN A 241 -12.99 -16.98 16.13
CA GLN A 241 -14.31 -16.99 15.46
C GLN A 241 -14.21 -16.45 14.04
N ASN A 242 -15.05 -16.98 13.14
CA ASN A 242 -15.24 -16.43 11.82
C ASN A 242 -15.98 -15.08 11.88
N TYR A 243 -15.69 -14.20 10.93
CA TYR A 243 -16.40 -12.92 10.85
C TYR A 243 -17.92 -13.10 10.65
N SER A 244 -18.32 -14.12 9.88
CA SER A 244 -19.73 -14.49 9.67
C SER A 244 -20.40 -15.08 10.90
N ARG A 245 -19.64 -15.51 11.92
CA ARG A 245 -20.11 -16.31 13.07
C ARG A 245 -20.79 -17.63 12.67
N THR A 246 -20.52 -18.11 11.47
CA THR A 246 -20.99 -19.40 10.95
C THR A 246 -19.80 -20.26 10.55
N PHE A 247 -20.05 -21.56 10.42
CA PHE A 247 -19.08 -22.56 9.98
C PHE A 247 -19.62 -23.24 8.73
N ASP A 248 -18.83 -23.26 7.67
CA ASP A 248 -19.22 -23.84 6.38
C ASP A 248 -18.94 -25.35 6.27
N GLY A 249 -18.35 -25.96 7.31
CA GLY A 249 -17.95 -27.37 7.30
C GLY A 249 -16.79 -27.62 6.33
N GLU A 250 -16.84 -28.73 5.59
CA GLU A 250 -15.85 -28.99 4.55
C GLU A 250 -15.91 -27.87 3.50
N VAL A 251 -14.77 -27.28 3.14
CA VAL A 251 -14.59 -26.30 2.07
C VAL A 251 -13.27 -26.58 1.36
N ASN A 252 -13.09 -26.12 0.14
CA ASN A 252 -11.75 -26.17 -0.46
C ASN A 252 -10.92 -24.93 -0.08
N LEU A 253 -9.59 -25.00 -0.21
CA LEU A 253 -8.70 -23.87 0.12
C LEU A 253 -9.05 -22.59 -0.65
N THR A 254 -9.48 -22.70 -1.90
CA THR A 254 -9.90 -21.55 -2.72
C THR A 254 -11.11 -20.83 -2.09
N GLU A 255 -12.13 -21.57 -1.69
CA GLU A 255 -13.33 -21.06 -1.02
C GLU A 255 -12.99 -20.43 0.33
N ALA A 256 -12.15 -21.09 1.13
CA ALA A 256 -11.73 -20.61 2.44
C ALA A 256 -10.95 -19.28 2.34
N LEU A 257 -10.06 -19.13 1.34
CA LEU A 257 -9.35 -17.86 1.12
C LEU A 257 -10.31 -16.78 0.60
N ALA A 258 -11.21 -17.11 -0.33
CA ALA A 258 -12.18 -16.19 -0.92
C ALA A 258 -13.12 -15.58 0.13
N LYS A 259 -13.69 -16.43 1.00
CA LYS A 259 -14.52 -16.02 2.16
C LYS A 259 -13.70 -15.48 3.33
N SER A 260 -12.39 -15.67 3.29
CA SER A 260 -11.47 -15.28 4.35
C SER A 260 -11.80 -15.94 5.69
N THR A 261 -12.04 -17.24 5.69
CA THR A 261 -12.33 -18.06 6.88
C THR A 261 -11.18 -18.00 7.89
N ASN A 262 -11.47 -17.75 9.18
CA ASN A 262 -10.44 -17.55 10.22
C ASN A 262 -9.94 -18.89 10.78
N THR A 263 -10.86 -19.77 11.14
CA THR A 263 -10.58 -21.12 11.67
C THR A 263 -9.67 -21.91 10.75
N VAL A 264 -9.97 -21.93 9.44
CA VAL A 264 -9.15 -22.61 8.42
C VAL A 264 -7.74 -22.04 8.34
N ALA A 265 -7.59 -20.71 8.34
CA ALA A 265 -6.26 -20.09 8.30
C ALA A 265 -5.42 -20.48 9.53
N ILE A 266 -6.04 -20.53 10.71
CA ILE A 266 -5.37 -20.95 11.95
C ILE A 266 -5.01 -22.44 11.88
N LYS A 267 -5.94 -23.33 11.52
CA LYS A 267 -5.69 -24.76 11.37
C LYS A 267 -4.51 -25.04 10.44
N ILE A 268 -4.49 -24.41 9.27
CA ILE A 268 -3.39 -24.49 8.30
C ILE A 268 -2.07 -24.05 8.93
N SER A 269 -2.07 -22.91 9.63
CA SER A 269 -0.86 -22.39 10.27
C SER A 269 -0.35 -23.29 11.40
N GLU A 270 -1.24 -23.94 12.15
CA GLU A 270 -0.87 -24.90 13.20
C GLU A 270 -0.35 -26.20 12.60
N GLU A 271 -0.98 -26.71 11.52
CA GLU A 271 -0.60 -27.94 10.84
C GLU A 271 0.77 -27.84 10.14
N ILE A 272 1.03 -26.75 9.41
CA ILE A 272 2.29 -26.53 8.69
C ILE A 272 3.42 -26.10 9.63
N GLY A 273 3.05 -25.52 10.77
CA GLY A 273 3.95 -24.91 11.74
C GLY A 273 4.14 -23.40 11.50
N LYS A 274 3.85 -22.64 12.56
CA LYS A 274 3.98 -21.18 12.63
C LYS A 274 5.35 -20.65 12.18
N SER A 275 6.43 -21.35 12.54
CA SER A 275 7.80 -20.97 12.15
C SER A 275 8.00 -20.96 10.64
N ARG A 276 7.35 -21.88 9.91
CA ARG A 276 7.44 -21.94 8.45
C ARG A 276 6.64 -20.84 7.79
N VAL A 277 5.45 -20.53 8.31
CA VAL A 277 4.65 -19.37 7.87
C VAL A 277 5.45 -18.07 8.06
N LYS A 278 6.10 -17.92 9.22
CA LYS A 278 6.98 -16.78 9.50
C LYS A 278 8.16 -16.71 8.53
N ALA A 279 8.84 -17.83 8.27
CA ALA A 279 9.96 -17.87 7.33
C ALA A 279 9.54 -17.40 5.93
N ILE A 280 8.45 -17.94 5.39
CA ILE A 280 7.92 -17.53 4.08
C ILE A 280 7.53 -16.05 4.05
N ALA A 281 6.88 -15.54 5.10
CA ALA A 281 6.56 -14.12 5.20
C ALA A 281 7.82 -13.23 5.20
N ASN A 282 8.86 -13.63 5.94
CA ASN A 282 10.13 -12.92 6.02
C ASN A 282 10.91 -12.93 4.70
N ASP A 283 10.88 -14.06 4.00
CA ASP A 283 11.54 -14.27 2.71
C ASP A 283 10.84 -13.50 1.58
N PHE A 284 9.52 -13.33 1.68
CA PHE A 284 8.75 -12.41 0.84
C PHE A 284 8.99 -10.92 1.16
N GLY A 285 9.71 -10.60 2.25
CA GLY A 285 10.16 -9.25 2.55
C GLY A 285 9.46 -8.55 3.71
N ILE A 286 8.61 -9.24 4.48
CA ILE A 286 8.05 -8.68 5.73
C ILE A 286 9.13 -8.78 6.81
N LYS A 287 9.76 -7.65 7.17
CA LYS A 287 10.85 -7.61 8.17
C LYS A 287 10.35 -7.28 9.58
N SER A 288 9.18 -6.65 9.67
CA SER A 288 8.46 -6.43 10.91
C SER A 288 8.30 -7.71 11.76
N ASN A 289 8.29 -7.57 13.08
CA ASN A 289 8.26 -8.72 13.99
C ASN A 289 6.94 -9.50 13.90
N ILE A 290 7.03 -10.79 13.56
CA ILE A 290 5.90 -11.72 13.55
C ILE A 290 6.03 -12.67 14.76
N PRO A 291 5.18 -12.52 15.80
CA PRO A 291 5.19 -13.42 16.95
C PRO A 291 4.66 -14.80 16.58
N LEU A 292 5.25 -15.86 17.14
CA LEU A 292 4.85 -17.26 16.89
C LEU A 292 3.67 -17.69 17.76
N VAL A 293 2.57 -16.95 17.67
CA VAL A 293 1.31 -17.21 18.39
C VAL A 293 0.21 -17.61 17.41
N PRO A 294 -0.81 -18.41 17.80
CA PRO A 294 -1.85 -18.87 16.87
C PRO A 294 -2.56 -17.74 16.12
N SER A 295 -2.73 -16.58 16.76
CA SER A 295 -3.38 -15.41 16.16
C SER A 295 -2.59 -14.78 15.01
N MET A 296 -1.30 -15.14 14.82
CA MET A 296 -0.48 -14.64 13.71
C MET A 296 -1.11 -14.96 12.35
N ALA A 297 -1.80 -16.09 12.23
CA ALA A 297 -2.48 -16.50 11.00
C ALA A 297 -3.61 -15.54 10.59
N LEU A 298 -4.11 -14.73 11.52
CA LEU A 298 -5.12 -13.71 11.30
C LEU A 298 -4.54 -12.30 11.13
N GLY A 299 -3.20 -12.16 11.11
CA GLY A 299 -2.51 -10.89 10.92
C GLY A 299 -2.59 -9.97 12.14
N THR A 300 -2.37 -10.52 13.33
CA THR A 300 -2.20 -9.73 14.57
C THR A 300 -0.83 -9.06 14.67
N ALA A 301 0.13 -9.47 13.82
CA ALA A 301 1.41 -8.78 13.66
C ALA A 301 1.22 -7.44 12.94
N GLU A 302 2.08 -6.48 13.28
CA GLU A 302 2.14 -5.19 12.61
C GLU A 302 3.12 -5.26 11.44
N SER A 303 2.82 -4.54 10.37
CA SER A 303 3.69 -4.38 9.21
C SER A 303 3.42 -3.04 8.53
N THR A 304 4.38 -2.56 7.76
CA THR A 304 4.18 -1.37 6.92
C THR A 304 3.42 -1.73 5.64
N LEU A 305 2.77 -0.74 5.02
CA LEU A 305 2.12 -0.94 3.73
C LEU A 305 3.14 -1.32 2.63
N LEU A 306 4.34 -0.75 2.66
CA LEU A 306 5.41 -1.05 1.73
C LEU A 306 5.83 -2.53 1.80
N GLU A 307 6.08 -3.07 3.00
CA GLU A 307 6.45 -4.47 3.20
C GLU A 307 5.35 -5.42 2.70
N MET A 308 4.09 -5.16 3.09
CA MET A 308 2.96 -5.99 2.65
C MET A 308 2.75 -5.93 1.14
N THR A 309 2.96 -4.77 0.52
CA THR A 309 2.87 -4.62 -0.94
C THR A 309 4.02 -5.36 -1.64
N GLY A 310 5.23 -5.32 -1.06
CA GLY A 310 6.39 -6.12 -1.46
C GLY A 310 6.11 -7.61 -1.49
N ALA A 311 5.53 -8.14 -0.41
CA ALA A 311 5.19 -9.56 -0.32
C ALA A 311 4.19 -10.00 -1.40
N TYR A 312 3.20 -9.17 -1.73
CA TYR A 312 2.23 -9.45 -2.80
C TYR A 312 2.85 -9.37 -4.19
N ALA A 313 3.83 -8.48 -4.39
CA ALA A 313 4.58 -8.45 -5.62
C ALA A 313 5.42 -9.71 -5.83
N GLY A 314 5.93 -10.31 -4.76
CA GLY A 314 6.61 -11.60 -4.86
C GLY A 314 5.69 -12.75 -5.32
N ILE A 315 4.43 -12.74 -4.90
CA ILE A 315 3.41 -13.68 -5.39
C ILE A 315 3.23 -13.52 -6.91
N LEU A 316 3.01 -12.28 -7.38
CA LEU A 316 2.87 -11.97 -8.80
C LEU A 316 4.15 -12.31 -9.58
N ASN A 317 5.32 -12.09 -8.97
CA ASN A 317 6.63 -12.42 -9.51
C ASN A 317 6.95 -13.92 -9.39
N LYS A 318 5.94 -14.78 -9.56
CA LYS A 318 6.06 -16.25 -9.65
C LYS A 318 6.74 -16.88 -8.42
N GLY A 319 6.53 -16.30 -7.25
CA GLY A 319 7.07 -16.78 -5.98
C GLY A 319 8.51 -16.36 -5.70
N MET A 320 9.06 -15.40 -6.45
CA MET A 320 10.35 -14.77 -6.13
C MET A 320 10.15 -13.64 -5.12
N SER A 321 11.15 -13.31 -4.32
CA SER A 321 11.12 -12.13 -3.46
C SER A 321 11.18 -10.85 -4.32
N SER A 322 10.45 -9.82 -3.89
CA SER A 322 10.40 -8.52 -4.56
C SER A 322 10.64 -7.43 -3.52
N ILE A 323 11.92 -7.07 -3.32
CA ILE A 323 12.32 -6.06 -2.34
C ILE A 323 11.95 -4.67 -2.89
N PRO A 324 11.13 -3.89 -2.18
CA PRO A 324 10.75 -2.56 -2.67
C PRO A 324 11.95 -1.62 -2.80
N PHE A 325 12.10 -0.98 -3.95
CA PHE A 325 13.16 -0.01 -4.21
C PHE A 325 12.63 1.21 -4.98
N GLY A 326 13.21 2.37 -4.67
CA GLY A 326 12.88 3.65 -5.30
C GLY A 326 14.05 4.31 -6.00
N LEU A 327 15.27 4.01 -5.55
CA LEU A 327 16.52 4.52 -6.09
C LEU A 327 17.03 3.55 -7.17
N SER A 328 17.22 4.06 -8.39
CA SER A 328 17.70 3.29 -9.54
C SER A 328 19.21 3.45 -9.73
N SER A 329 19.69 4.69 -9.71
CA SER A 329 21.13 4.98 -9.76
C SER A 329 21.46 6.35 -9.18
N ILE A 330 22.73 6.54 -8.82
CA ILE A 330 23.30 7.81 -8.37
C ILE A 330 24.51 8.12 -9.23
N THR A 331 24.58 9.33 -9.77
CA THR A 331 25.71 9.81 -10.59
C THR A 331 26.17 11.16 -10.07
N ILE A 332 27.48 11.42 -10.05
CA ILE A 332 28.00 12.75 -9.71
C ILE A 332 27.78 13.68 -10.92
N GLN A 333 27.32 14.90 -10.68
CA GLN A 333 27.07 15.86 -11.75
C GLN A 333 28.38 16.20 -12.47
N GLY A 334 28.43 15.90 -13.77
CA GLY A 334 29.63 16.05 -14.60
C GLY A 334 30.33 14.74 -14.94
N ASP A 335 30.01 13.65 -14.23
CA ASP A 335 30.52 12.31 -14.51
C ASP A 335 29.58 11.54 -15.43
N ASN A 336 30.15 10.63 -16.23
CA ASN A 336 29.40 9.74 -17.13
C ASN A 336 29.10 8.37 -16.52
N GLU A 337 29.72 8.01 -15.40
CA GLU A 337 29.54 6.72 -14.73
C GLU A 337 28.71 6.86 -13.45
N SER A 338 27.83 5.88 -13.19
CA SER A 338 27.05 5.85 -11.96
C SER A 338 27.89 5.33 -10.79
N LEU A 339 27.84 6.05 -9.68
CA LEU A 339 28.48 5.68 -8.42
C LEU A 339 27.82 4.43 -7.80
N LEU A 340 26.50 4.33 -7.92
CA LEU A 340 25.70 3.21 -7.43
C LEU A 340 24.57 2.93 -8.42
N GLU A 341 24.28 1.66 -8.65
CA GLU A 341 23.12 1.18 -9.40
C GLU A 341 22.38 0.10 -8.61
N HIS A 342 21.06 0.05 -8.78
CA HIS A 342 20.24 -1.00 -8.18
C HIS A 342 20.54 -2.36 -8.81
N ASP A 343 21.00 -3.29 -7.98
CA ASP A 343 21.26 -4.66 -8.38
C ASP A 343 19.99 -5.53 -8.30
N ALA A 344 19.42 -5.80 -9.47
CA ALA A 344 18.24 -6.66 -9.64
C ALA A 344 18.51 -8.15 -9.41
N SER A 345 19.77 -8.58 -9.19
CA SER A 345 20.14 -9.99 -9.04
C SER A 345 19.82 -10.58 -7.67
N ASN A 346 19.43 -9.77 -6.69
CA ASN A 346 19.20 -10.17 -5.29
C ASN A 346 17.82 -10.81 -5.01
N SER A 347 17.12 -11.30 -6.05
CA SER A 347 15.83 -11.98 -5.86
C SER A 347 16.01 -13.45 -5.46
N LEU A 348 15.28 -13.89 -4.43
CA LEU A 348 15.31 -15.25 -3.90
C LEU A 348 14.01 -15.98 -4.27
N ARG A 349 14.07 -17.27 -4.59
CA ARG A 349 12.83 -18.07 -4.73
C ARG A 349 12.27 -18.41 -3.35
N VAL A 350 11.09 -17.90 -3.05
CA VAL A 350 10.40 -18.10 -1.76
C VAL A 350 9.44 -19.29 -1.82
N ILE A 351 8.65 -19.36 -2.89
CA ILE A 351 7.79 -20.51 -3.19
C ILE A 351 7.97 -20.93 -4.66
N ASN A 352 7.62 -22.17 -4.97
CA ASN A 352 7.66 -22.65 -6.33
C ASN A 352 6.60 -21.96 -7.22
N GLU A 353 6.86 -21.91 -8.54
CA GLU A 353 6.01 -21.19 -9.48
C GLU A 353 4.58 -21.77 -9.56
N ASN A 354 4.40 -23.08 -9.33
CA ASN A 354 3.09 -23.70 -9.31
C ASN A 354 2.27 -23.26 -8.08
N ALA A 355 2.89 -23.21 -6.90
CA ALA A 355 2.28 -22.67 -5.68
C ALA A 355 1.90 -21.19 -5.86
N ALA A 356 2.77 -20.36 -6.44
CA ALA A 356 2.46 -18.96 -6.74
C ALA A 356 1.29 -18.80 -7.72
N ASN A 357 1.23 -19.63 -8.77
CA ASN A 357 0.14 -19.64 -9.74
C ASN A 357 -1.20 -20.04 -9.09
N GLN A 358 -1.19 -21.08 -8.24
CA GLN A 358 -2.37 -21.51 -7.50
C GLN A 358 -2.83 -20.44 -6.50
N LEU A 359 -1.91 -19.81 -5.77
CA LEU A 359 -2.24 -18.72 -4.85
C LEU A 359 -2.88 -17.53 -5.59
N THR A 360 -2.31 -17.18 -6.75
CA THR A 360 -2.88 -16.13 -7.62
C THR A 360 -4.29 -16.49 -8.09
N PHE A 361 -4.52 -17.75 -8.48
CA PHE A 361 -5.85 -18.24 -8.82
C PHE A 361 -6.84 -18.13 -7.66
N MET A 362 -6.42 -18.49 -6.45
CA MET A 362 -7.26 -18.39 -5.25
C MET A 362 -7.59 -16.94 -4.91
N MET A 363 -6.61 -16.05 -4.99
CA MET A 363 -6.78 -14.61 -4.78
C MET A 363 -7.66 -13.94 -5.85
N LYS A 364 -7.69 -14.47 -7.08
CA LYS A 364 -8.66 -14.04 -8.11
C LYS A 364 -10.10 -14.31 -7.67
N GLN A 365 -10.35 -15.43 -6.98
CA GLN A 365 -11.70 -15.74 -6.46
C GLN A 365 -12.12 -14.81 -5.32
N VAL A 366 -11.17 -14.23 -4.56
CA VAL A 366 -11.49 -13.20 -3.56
C VAL A 366 -12.19 -11.99 -4.19
N ILE A 367 -11.73 -11.56 -5.37
CA ILE A 367 -12.34 -10.44 -6.11
C ILE A 367 -13.60 -10.88 -6.85
N LYS A 368 -13.60 -12.09 -7.43
CA LYS A 368 -14.71 -12.57 -8.27
C LYS A 368 -15.98 -12.92 -7.48
N SER A 369 -15.84 -13.58 -6.33
CA SER A 369 -16.97 -14.15 -5.57
C SER A 369 -16.77 -14.10 -4.05
N GLY A 370 -15.68 -13.50 -3.58
CA GLY A 370 -15.31 -13.47 -2.17
C GLY A 370 -15.49 -12.11 -1.52
N THR A 371 -14.62 -11.82 -0.54
CA THR A 371 -14.69 -10.57 0.24
C THR A 371 -14.29 -9.29 -0.51
N GLY A 372 -13.68 -9.41 -1.70
CA GLY A 372 -13.10 -8.30 -2.46
C GLY A 372 -13.95 -7.80 -3.64
N LEU A 373 -15.26 -8.03 -3.66
CA LEU A 373 -16.12 -7.75 -4.83
C LEU A 373 -15.99 -6.31 -5.38
N ARG A 374 -15.81 -5.32 -4.51
CA ARG A 374 -15.67 -3.90 -4.91
C ARG A 374 -14.36 -3.60 -5.66
N ALA A 375 -13.39 -4.52 -5.65
CA ALA A 375 -12.16 -4.40 -6.40
C ALA A 375 -12.28 -4.95 -7.84
N ASN A 376 -13.47 -5.38 -8.28
CA ASN A 376 -13.64 -5.97 -9.61
C ASN A 376 -13.38 -4.93 -10.72
N LEU A 377 -12.48 -5.28 -11.65
CA LEU A 377 -12.07 -4.47 -12.80
C LEU A 377 -12.80 -4.84 -14.10
N GLY A 378 -13.87 -5.62 -14.03
CA GLY A 378 -14.55 -6.16 -15.20
C GLY A 378 -13.69 -7.22 -15.89
N ASP A 379 -13.39 -7.01 -17.18
CA ASP A 379 -12.65 -7.99 -17.99
C ASP A 379 -11.16 -8.05 -17.67
N ARG A 380 -10.61 -7.05 -16.97
CA ARG A 380 -9.19 -7.05 -16.61
C ARG A 380 -8.92 -8.06 -15.49
N PRO A 381 -8.07 -9.08 -15.73
CA PRO A 381 -7.73 -10.04 -14.69
C PRO A 381 -7.03 -9.36 -13.51
N ALA A 382 -7.56 -9.59 -12.32
CA ALA A 382 -7.05 -9.08 -11.06
C ALA A 382 -7.13 -10.14 -9.97
N ALA A 383 -6.20 -10.08 -9.03
CA ALA A 383 -6.19 -10.89 -7.81
C ALA A 383 -5.91 -9.98 -6.62
N GLY A 384 -6.45 -10.30 -5.45
CA GLY A 384 -6.23 -9.46 -4.28
C GLY A 384 -6.78 -10.04 -3.00
N LYS A 385 -6.61 -9.30 -1.91
CA LYS A 385 -7.07 -9.70 -0.60
C LYS A 385 -7.45 -8.49 0.25
N THR A 386 -8.59 -8.65 0.94
CA THR A 386 -9.06 -7.76 1.99
C THR A 386 -8.33 -8.02 3.31
N GLY A 387 -8.02 -6.96 4.04
CA GLY A 387 -7.59 -7.02 5.44
C GLY A 387 -8.51 -6.17 6.31
N THR A 388 -9.03 -6.76 7.38
CA THR A 388 -9.76 -6.06 8.43
C THR A 388 -9.27 -6.61 9.76
N THR A 389 -8.89 -5.74 10.69
CA THR A 389 -8.44 -6.14 12.03
C THR A 389 -9.63 -6.39 12.96
N GLN A 390 -9.47 -7.23 13.99
CA GLN A 390 -10.56 -7.59 14.91
C GLN A 390 -11.13 -6.35 15.65
N GLY A 391 -10.29 -5.35 15.93
CA GLY A 391 -10.73 -4.06 16.48
C GLY A 391 -11.33 -3.09 15.46
N ALA A 392 -11.37 -3.47 14.17
CA ALA A 392 -11.68 -2.61 13.03
C ALA A 392 -10.90 -1.28 13.07
N ARG A 393 -9.63 -1.32 13.47
CA ARG A 393 -8.76 -0.13 13.53
C ARG A 393 -8.08 0.13 12.19
N ASP A 394 -7.85 -0.94 11.43
CA ASP A 394 -7.17 -0.91 10.15
C ASP A 394 -7.98 -1.66 9.10
N ALA A 395 -8.06 -1.06 7.92
CA ALA A 395 -8.67 -1.64 6.74
C ALA A 395 -7.67 -1.61 5.58
N TRP A 396 -7.46 -2.76 4.96
CA TRP A 396 -6.50 -2.97 3.90
C TRP A 396 -7.15 -3.55 2.66
N PHE A 397 -6.67 -3.16 1.49
CA PHE A 397 -6.82 -3.95 0.29
C PHE A 397 -5.49 -3.97 -0.46
N ILE A 398 -4.98 -5.18 -0.72
CA ILE A 398 -3.74 -5.36 -1.48
C ILE A 398 -4.05 -6.33 -2.61
N GLY A 399 -3.69 -5.96 -3.82
CA GLY A 399 -3.97 -6.75 -5.01
C GLY A 399 -3.15 -6.31 -6.19
N PHE A 400 -3.23 -7.09 -7.26
CA PHE A 400 -2.43 -6.88 -8.44
C PHE A 400 -3.15 -7.29 -9.73
N THR A 401 -2.68 -6.68 -10.82
CA THR A 401 -2.90 -7.14 -12.20
C THR A 401 -1.59 -7.77 -12.69
N ALA A 402 -1.46 -8.03 -13.99
CA ALA A 402 -0.20 -8.53 -14.56
C ALA A 402 0.95 -7.51 -14.50
N ASP A 403 0.64 -6.22 -14.42
CA ASP A 403 1.63 -5.14 -14.61
C ASP A 403 1.97 -4.41 -13.30
N TYR A 404 1.03 -4.35 -12.36
CA TYR A 404 1.19 -3.58 -11.12
C TYR A 404 0.61 -4.31 -9.92
N VAL A 405 1.24 -4.07 -8.77
CA VAL A 405 0.76 -4.41 -7.44
C VAL A 405 0.44 -3.10 -6.73
N VAL A 406 -0.77 -3.00 -6.18
CA VAL A 406 -1.20 -1.83 -5.42
C VAL A 406 -1.63 -2.28 -4.04
N GLY A 407 -1.07 -1.63 -3.03
CA GLY A 407 -1.51 -1.74 -1.65
C GLY A 407 -2.22 -0.46 -1.23
N VAL A 408 -3.35 -0.61 -0.54
CA VAL A 408 -4.11 0.48 0.08
C VAL A 408 -4.35 0.15 1.54
N TRP A 409 -4.05 1.11 2.41
CA TRP A 409 -4.39 1.08 3.83
C TRP A 409 -5.27 2.27 4.20
N MET A 410 -6.19 2.09 5.15
CA MET A 410 -6.96 3.14 5.79
C MET A 410 -7.04 2.92 7.31
N GLY A 411 -6.96 4.02 8.07
CA GLY A 411 -7.02 4.00 9.54
C GLY A 411 -6.91 5.40 10.14
N TYR A 412 -7.05 5.50 11.47
CA TYR A 412 -6.81 6.73 12.21
C TYR A 412 -5.43 6.69 12.89
N ASP A 413 -4.75 7.84 12.97
CA ASP A 413 -3.43 7.95 13.60
C ASP A 413 -3.45 7.66 15.10
N ASP A 414 -4.52 8.07 15.79
CA ASP A 414 -4.78 7.79 17.22
C ASP A 414 -5.26 6.35 17.47
N ASN A 415 -5.23 5.51 16.43
CA ASN A 415 -5.61 4.11 16.45
C ASN A 415 -7.07 3.85 16.84
N ARG A 416 -7.97 4.85 16.81
CA ARG A 416 -9.40 4.62 17.10
C ARG A 416 -10.07 3.74 16.04
N LYS A 417 -11.22 3.17 16.41
CA LYS A 417 -11.97 2.24 15.56
C LYS A 417 -12.58 2.95 14.33
N LEU A 418 -12.49 2.28 13.18
CA LEU A 418 -13.23 2.62 11.97
C LEU A 418 -14.69 2.16 12.09
N THR A 419 -15.62 3.02 11.65
CA THR A 419 -17.05 2.71 11.65
C THR A 419 -17.52 2.50 10.21
N GLY A 420 -17.98 1.28 9.91
CA GLY A 420 -18.50 0.94 8.57
C GLY A 420 -17.44 0.79 7.48
N VAL A 421 -16.15 0.80 7.83
CA VAL A 421 -15.04 0.60 6.89
C VAL A 421 -14.43 -0.77 7.12
N THR A 422 -14.35 -1.57 6.05
CA THR A 422 -13.65 -2.86 6.02
C THR A 422 -12.72 -2.88 4.82
N GLY A 423 -11.79 -3.85 4.76
CA GLY A 423 -10.90 -4.00 3.60
C GLY A 423 -11.64 -4.16 2.26
N GLY A 424 -12.85 -4.73 2.26
CA GLY A 424 -13.70 -4.86 1.06
C GLY A 424 -14.60 -3.65 0.78
N GLY A 425 -14.46 -2.56 1.55
CA GLY A 425 -15.16 -1.28 1.37
C GLY A 425 -14.30 -0.26 0.63
N MET A 426 -14.16 0.93 1.21
CA MET A 426 -13.38 2.03 0.64
C MET A 426 -11.94 1.67 0.22
N PRO A 427 -11.15 0.86 0.96
CA PRO A 427 -9.81 0.46 0.49
C PRO A 427 -9.84 -0.28 -0.86
N ALA A 428 -10.81 -1.16 -1.07
CA ALA A 428 -11.01 -1.87 -2.34
C ALA A 428 -11.47 -0.93 -3.46
N GLU A 429 -12.32 0.05 -3.15
CA GLU A 429 -12.77 1.08 -4.11
C GLU A 429 -11.60 1.98 -4.53
N ILE A 430 -10.78 2.45 -3.58
CA ILE A 430 -9.55 3.21 -3.89
C ILE A 430 -8.63 2.37 -4.77
N TRP A 431 -8.36 1.12 -4.38
CA TRP A 431 -7.52 0.21 -5.16
C TRP A 431 -8.04 0.06 -6.60
N ARG A 432 -9.37 -0.11 -6.76
CA ARG A 432 -10.01 -0.21 -8.08
C ARG A 432 -9.82 1.05 -8.91
N GLU A 433 -10.06 2.23 -8.32
CA GLU A 433 -9.90 3.51 -9.02
C GLU A 433 -8.44 3.75 -9.44
N VAL A 434 -7.46 3.41 -8.58
CA VAL A 434 -6.04 3.44 -8.95
C VAL A 434 -5.79 2.54 -10.15
N MET A 435 -6.24 1.28 -10.07
CA MET A 435 -6.01 0.29 -11.12
C MET A 435 -6.65 0.68 -12.46
N LEU A 436 -7.86 1.23 -12.46
CA LEU A 436 -8.52 1.71 -13.68
C LEU A 436 -7.72 2.83 -14.34
N ARG A 437 -7.27 3.81 -13.55
CA ARG A 437 -6.50 4.97 -14.05
C ARG A 437 -5.12 4.58 -14.58
N ILE A 438 -4.36 3.74 -13.86
CA ILE A 438 -3.01 3.34 -14.32
C ILE A 438 -3.03 2.34 -15.49
N HIS A 439 -4.19 1.72 -15.76
CA HIS A 439 -4.38 0.81 -16.89
C HIS A 439 -5.17 1.40 -18.04
N GLU A 440 -5.44 2.71 -18.02
CA GLU A 440 -6.04 3.40 -19.16
C GLU A 440 -5.21 3.10 -20.42
N ASN A 441 -5.87 2.59 -21.47
CA ASN A 441 -5.26 2.17 -22.74
C ASN A 441 -4.21 1.05 -22.66
N LYS A 442 -4.11 0.30 -21.55
CA LYS A 442 -3.21 -0.86 -21.45
C LYS A 442 -3.86 -2.14 -21.93
N VAL A 443 -3.08 -3.01 -22.57
CA VAL A 443 -3.54 -4.33 -23.03
C VAL A 443 -3.93 -5.23 -21.84
N LEU A 444 -4.92 -6.10 -22.03
CA LEU A 444 -5.30 -7.13 -21.07
C LEU A 444 -4.26 -8.25 -21.08
N LYS A 445 -3.79 -8.66 -19.89
CA LYS A 445 -2.84 -9.76 -19.74
C LYS A 445 -3.35 -10.77 -18.71
N PRO A 446 -3.18 -12.08 -18.95
CA PRO A 446 -3.53 -13.09 -17.97
C PRO A 446 -2.59 -13.03 -16.75
N ILE A 447 -3.12 -13.36 -15.57
CA ILE A 447 -2.33 -13.47 -14.33
C ILE A 447 -2.26 -14.91 -13.78
N VAL A 448 -3.07 -15.81 -14.33
CA VAL A 448 -3.10 -17.24 -13.98
C VAL A 448 -2.77 -18.07 -15.22
N LYS A 449 -1.79 -18.95 -15.11
CA LYS A 449 -1.50 -19.98 -16.11
C LYS A 449 -2.49 -21.13 -15.98
N ASN A 450 -2.96 -21.65 -17.13
CA ASN A 450 -3.88 -22.79 -17.21
C ASN A 450 -5.19 -22.58 -16.41
N GLU A 451 -5.71 -21.35 -16.37
CA GLU A 451 -6.86 -21.00 -15.54
C GLU A 451 -8.10 -21.86 -15.81
N VAL A 452 -8.40 -22.13 -17.09
CA VAL A 452 -9.55 -22.96 -17.49
C VAL A 452 -9.50 -24.35 -16.86
N LYS A 453 -8.30 -24.96 -16.83
CA LYS A 453 -8.07 -26.26 -16.20
C LYS A 453 -8.33 -26.20 -14.69
N LEU A 454 -7.76 -25.19 -14.01
CA LEU A 454 -7.94 -25.01 -12.57
C LEU A 454 -9.42 -24.87 -12.20
N ILE A 455 -10.19 -24.08 -12.97
CA ILE A 455 -11.64 -23.91 -12.80
C ILE A 455 -12.38 -25.24 -13.03
N SER A 456 -12.06 -25.97 -14.10
CA SER A 456 -12.74 -27.23 -14.40
C SER A 456 -12.54 -28.27 -13.30
N GLU A 457 -11.33 -28.37 -12.76
CA GLU A 457 -10.98 -29.29 -11.68
C GLU A 457 -11.64 -28.86 -10.35
N LEU A 458 -11.70 -27.55 -10.06
CA LEU A 458 -12.40 -27.01 -8.89
C LEU A 458 -13.90 -27.34 -8.94
N ASN A 459 -14.54 -27.10 -10.09
CA ASN A 459 -15.96 -27.35 -10.30
C ASN A 459 -16.31 -28.84 -10.28
N SER A 460 -15.41 -29.69 -10.79
CA SER A 460 -15.56 -31.15 -10.70
C SER A 460 -15.60 -31.60 -9.25
N LYS A 461 -14.63 -31.18 -8.44
CA LYS A 461 -14.52 -31.53 -7.02
C LYS A 461 -15.70 -31.00 -6.20
N ASN A 462 -16.15 -29.78 -6.50
CA ASN A 462 -17.34 -29.19 -5.88
C ASN A 462 -18.63 -29.97 -6.21
N ARG A 463 -18.77 -30.46 -7.46
CA ARG A 463 -19.88 -31.34 -7.83
C ARG A 463 -19.83 -32.67 -7.09
N THR A 464 -18.68 -33.34 -7.04
CA THR A 464 -18.51 -34.59 -6.28
C THR A 464 -18.87 -34.39 -4.80
N LYS A 465 -18.43 -33.29 -4.19
CA LYS A 465 -18.79 -32.94 -2.81
C LYS A 465 -20.30 -32.69 -2.64
N PHE A 466 -20.93 -31.93 -3.52
CA PHE A 466 -22.37 -31.67 -3.47
C PHE A 466 -23.17 -32.98 -3.54
N ILE A 467 -22.80 -33.86 -4.47
CA ILE A 467 -23.39 -35.19 -4.63
C ILE A 467 -23.19 -36.03 -3.35
N ASN A 468 -21.98 -36.08 -2.81
CA ASN A 468 -21.69 -36.81 -1.57
C ASN A 468 -22.43 -36.23 -0.36
N GLY A 469 -22.60 -34.91 -0.28
CA GLY A 469 -23.38 -34.24 0.75
C GLY A 469 -24.86 -34.61 0.71
N ILE A 470 -25.45 -34.68 -0.50
CA ILE A 470 -26.81 -35.22 -0.70
C ILE A 470 -26.87 -36.67 -0.22
N PHE A 471 -25.93 -37.52 -0.60
CA PHE A 471 -25.92 -38.93 -0.19
C PHE A 471 -25.70 -39.14 1.31
N LYS A 472 -24.89 -38.30 1.97
CA LYS A 472 -24.71 -38.35 3.43
C LYS A 472 -25.96 -37.86 4.18
N GLY A 473 -26.61 -36.80 3.67
CA GLY A 473 -27.90 -36.33 4.18
C GLY A 473 -29.03 -37.34 3.98
N LEU A 474 -29.02 -38.06 2.86
CA LEU A 474 -29.92 -39.18 2.59
C LEU A 474 -29.59 -40.41 3.44
N GLY A 475 -28.32 -40.78 3.61
CA GLY A 475 -27.92 -41.91 4.46
C GLY A 475 -28.31 -41.74 5.93
N ASN A 476 -28.32 -40.50 6.41
CA ASN A 476 -28.84 -40.17 7.73
C ASN A 476 -30.38 -40.19 7.81
N LYS A 477 -31.10 -39.99 6.69
CA LYS A 477 -32.57 -40.08 6.61
C LYS A 477 -33.10 -41.47 6.24
N VAL A 478 -32.30 -42.31 5.57
CA VAL A 478 -32.69 -43.63 5.03
C VAL A 478 -32.45 -44.77 6.06
N LYS A 479 -32.05 -44.43 7.29
CA LYS A 479 -32.20 -45.38 8.42
C LYS A 479 -33.67 -45.62 8.81
N GLU A 480 -34.62 -44.90 8.21
CA GLU A 480 -36.04 -45.21 8.24
C GLU A 480 -36.57 -45.37 6.81
N SER A 481 -37.10 -46.57 6.51
CA SER A 481 -37.74 -47.02 5.25
C SER A 481 -36.83 -47.44 4.07
N SER A 482 -36.66 -48.76 3.98
CA SER A 482 -36.48 -49.65 2.81
C SER A 482 -36.00 -49.10 1.45
N GLY A 483 -34.90 -49.70 0.96
CA GLY A 483 -34.78 -50.16 -0.43
C GLY A 483 -33.52 -49.70 -1.19
N SER A 484 -32.57 -50.62 -1.40
CA SER A 484 -31.30 -50.43 -2.14
C SER A 484 -31.45 -50.00 -3.62
N ASN A 485 -32.67 -49.92 -4.15
CA ASN A 485 -32.97 -49.56 -5.54
C ASN A 485 -33.05 -48.04 -5.80
N PHE A 486 -33.15 -47.20 -4.76
CA PHE A 486 -33.25 -45.74 -4.93
C PHE A 486 -31.89 -45.08 -5.22
N ILE A 487 -30.83 -45.54 -4.54
CA ILE A 487 -29.47 -45.01 -4.70
C ILE A 487 -28.93 -45.28 -6.11
N LEU A 488 -29.19 -46.47 -6.66
CA LEU A 488 -28.75 -46.86 -8.00
C LEU A 488 -29.47 -46.07 -9.11
N ARG A 489 -30.74 -45.71 -8.91
CA ARG A 489 -31.51 -44.87 -9.85
C ARG A 489 -31.05 -43.41 -9.84
N LEU A 490 -30.64 -42.87 -8.69
CA LEU A 490 -30.09 -41.51 -8.60
C LEU A 490 -28.71 -41.40 -9.26
N GLN A 491 -27.84 -42.40 -9.13
CA GLN A 491 -26.53 -42.40 -9.78
C GLN A 491 -26.63 -42.39 -11.32
N ASN A 492 -27.63 -43.06 -11.89
CA ASN A 492 -27.87 -43.09 -13.35
C ASN A 492 -28.55 -41.83 -13.90
N LEU A 493 -29.05 -40.94 -13.06
CA LEU A 493 -29.71 -39.69 -13.46
C LEU A 493 -28.74 -38.50 -13.55
N PHE A 494 -27.55 -38.63 -12.95
CA PHE A 494 -26.53 -37.57 -12.86
C PHE A 494 -25.24 -37.88 -13.64
N ASN A 495 -25.10 -39.10 -14.16
CA ASN A 495 -24.14 -39.44 -15.24
C ASN A 495 -24.82 -39.23 -16.59
#